data_AF-A0A951Z7S7-F1
#
_entry.id   AF-A0A951Z7S7-F1
#
_cell.length_a   1.000
_cell.length_b   1.000
_cell.length_c   1.000
_cell.angle_alpha   90.00
_cell.angle_beta   90.00
_cell.angle_gamma   90.00
#
_symmetry.space_group_name_H-M   'P 1'
#
loop_
_entity.id
_entity.type
_entity.pdbx_description
1 polymer ?
#
loop_
_entity_poly.entity_id
_entity_poly.type
_entity_poly.pdbx_seq_one_letter_code
_entity_poly.pdbx_strand_id
1 'polypeptide(L)'
;RFDERFFLYCEDTDLCRRLRKRGRILYVPSLSVVHDLGSSSSQNRWRAVARYNHGKELYFRLHHGWAAWALCLVLDRLGALLRLVVWSLIALASGLRQERRSQVALFARVLAAPIFGPLK
;
A
#
# COMPACT_ATOMS: atom_id res chain seq x y z
N ARG A 1 2.07 11.69 -19.18
CA ARG A 1 3.22 11.15 -18.42
C ARG A 1 2.75 10.69 -17.04
N PHE A 2 3.42 9.69 -16.48
CA PHE A 2 3.33 9.31 -15.07
C PHE A 2 3.88 10.42 -14.16
N ASP A 3 3.43 10.42 -12.91
CA ASP A 3 3.90 11.32 -11.86
C ASP A 3 4.95 10.58 -11.02
N GLU A 4 6.19 11.06 -11.03
CA GLU A 4 7.35 10.41 -10.42
C GLU A 4 7.32 10.42 -8.89
N ARG A 5 6.36 11.13 -8.29
CA ARG A 5 6.10 11.07 -6.84
C ARG A 5 5.52 9.71 -6.44
N PHE A 6 4.89 8.97 -7.36
CA PHE A 6 4.53 7.58 -7.16
C PHE A 6 5.71 6.69 -7.53
N PHE A 7 6.07 5.75 -6.66
CA PHE A 7 7.08 4.73 -6.96
C PHE A 7 6.47 3.49 -7.63
N LEU A 8 5.45 2.93 -6.99
CA LEU A 8 4.67 1.77 -7.41
C LEU A 8 3.39 1.79 -6.58
N TYR A 9 2.24 1.55 -7.21
CA TYR A 9 0.87 1.69 -6.69
C TYR A 9 0.26 3.10 -6.80
N CYS A 10 -0.96 3.14 -7.34
CA CYS A 10 -1.80 4.31 -7.62
C CYS A 10 -1.30 5.27 -8.72
N GLU A 11 -0.12 5.04 -9.31
CA GLU A 11 0.41 5.79 -10.45
C GLU A 11 -0.46 5.64 -11.70
N ASP A 12 -1.00 4.45 -11.90
CA ASP A 12 -1.91 4.09 -12.98
C ASP A 12 -3.30 4.71 -12.78
N THR A 13 -3.77 4.72 -11.53
CA THR A 13 -5.05 5.27 -11.11
C THR A 13 -5.04 6.79 -11.27
N ASP A 14 -3.97 7.45 -10.85
CA ASP A 14 -3.73 8.88 -11.11
C ASP A 14 -3.70 9.16 -12.61
N LEU A 15 -2.92 8.39 -13.39
CA LEU A 15 -2.84 8.57 -14.83
C LEU A 15 -4.20 8.43 -15.50
N CYS A 16 -4.95 7.38 -15.16
CA CYS A 16 -6.30 7.14 -15.66
C CYS A 16 -7.23 8.31 -15.33
N ARG A 17 -7.21 8.80 -14.08
CA ARG A 17 -8.04 9.95 -13.67
C ARG A 17 -7.69 11.20 -14.48
N ARG A 18 -6.41 11.47 -14.75
CA ARG A 18 -5.98 12.60 -15.58
C ARG A 18 -6.35 12.43 -17.05
N LEU A 19 -6.19 11.22 -17.60
CA LEU A 19 -6.53 10.91 -18.99
C LEU A 19 -8.04 10.95 -19.25
N ARG A 20 -8.88 10.60 -18.28
CA ARG A 20 -10.35 10.76 -18.38
C ARG A 20 -10.80 12.18 -18.68
N LYS A 21 -10.00 13.19 -18.32
CA LYS A 21 -10.29 14.60 -18.66
C LYS A 21 -10.02 14.93 -20.14
N ARG A 22 -9.37 14.02 -20.88
CA ARG A 22 -8.94 14.20 -22.28
C ARG A 22 -9.51 13.15 -23.23
N GLY A 23 -10.25 12.17 -22.72
CA GLY A 23 -10.77 11.07 -23.53
C GLY A 23 -11.39 9.96 -22.68
N ARG A 24 -11.73 8.86 -23.33
CA ARG A 24 -12.37 7.69 -22.71
C ARG A 24 -11.35 6.61 -22.42
N ILE A 25 -11.49 5.95 -21.26
CA ILE A 25 -10.74 4.73 -20.93
C ILE A 25 -11.62 3.55 -21.30
N LEU A 26 -11.08 2.63 -22.10
CA LEU A 26 -11.80 1.46 -22.60
C LEU A 26 -11.18 0.19 -22.01
N TYR A 27 -12.03 -0.76 -21.65
CA TYR A 27 -11.65 -2.12 -21.29
C TYR A 27 -11.76 -3.01 -22.53
N VAL A 28 -10.73 -3.83 -22.79
CA VAL A 28 -10.66 -4.72 -23.96
C VAL A 28 -10.74 -6.17 -23.48
N PRO A 29 -11.94 -6.79 -23.45
CA PRO A 29 -12.11 -8.13 -22.88
C PRO A 29 -11.43 -9.25 -23.68
N SER A 30 -11.11 -9.00 -24.96
CA SER A 30 -10.41 -9.96 -25.83
C SER A 30 -8.91 -10.06 -25.55
N LEU A 31 -8.34 -9.13 -24.78
CA LEU A 31 -6.93 -9.15 -24.41
C LEU A 31 -6.78 -9.67 -22.98
N SER A 32 -5.95 -10.70 -22.81
CA SER A 32 -5.61 -11.26 -21.52
C SER A 32 -4.09 -11.30 -21.34
N VAL A 33 -3.66 -11.16 -20.09
CA VAL A 33 -2.25 -11.22 -19.69
C VAL A 33 -2.17 -12.04 -18.40
N VAL A 34 -1.17 -12.91 -18.31
CA VAL A 34 -0.88 -13.66 -17.08
C VAL A 34 -0.10 -12.76 -16.13
N HIS A 35 -0.62 -12.54 -14.93
CA HIS A 35 0.06 -11.80 -13.88
C HIS A 35 0.55 -12.74 -12.79
N ASP A 36 1.87 -12.80 -12.60
CA ASP A 36 2.48 -13.56 -11.51
C ASP A 36 2.34 -12.81 -10.17
N LEU A 37 1.27 -13.14 -9.45
CA LEU A 37 0.81 -12.40 -8.28
C LEU A 37 1.84 -12.38 -7.14
N GLY A 38 2.25 -11.18 -6.72
CA GLY A 38 3.08 -10.99 -5.54
C GLY A 38 4.54 -11.41 -5.70
N SER A 39 4.95 -11.86 -6.88
CA SER A 39 6.31 -12.27 -7.23
C SER A 39 7.33 -11.16 -6.89
N SER A 40 7.05 -9.92 -7.32
CA SER A 40 7.89 -8.74 -7.05
C SER A 40 7.87 -8.25 -5.60
N SER A 41 6.87 -8.67 -4.81
CA SER A 41 6.69 -8.24 -3.41
C SER A 41 7.13 -9.29 -2.39
N SER A 42 7.45 -10.50 -2.86
CA SER A 42 7.80 -11.67 -2.05
C SER A 42 9.04 -11.44 -1.17
N GLN A 43 10.04 -10.73 -1.70
CA GLN A 43 11.31 -10.50 -1.02
C GLN A 43 11.24 -9.44 0.10
N ASN A 44 10.28 -8.49 0.03
CA ASN A 44 10.19 -7.41 1.02
C ASN A 44 8.75 -6.91 1.23
N ARG A 45 7.93 -7.78 1.82
CA ARG A 45 6.49 -7.55 2.00
C ARG A 45 6.16 -6.28 2.79
N TRP A 46 6.93 -5.93 3.82
CA TRP A 46 6.65 -4.72 4.60
C TRP A 46 6.84 -3.45 3.76
N ARG A 47 7.87 -3.40 2.90
CA ARG A 47 8.06 -2.27 1.96
C ARG A 47 6.96 -2.21 0.92
N ALA A 48 6.48 -3.35 0.43
CA ALA A 48 5.36 -3.38 -0.52
C ALA A 48 4.10 -2.77 0.09
N VAL A 49 3.75 -3.16 1.34
CA VAL A 49 2.59 -2.59 2.06
C VAL A 49 2.79 -1.10 2.33
N ALA A 50 3.98 -0.69 2.78
CA ALA A 50 4.27 0.72 3.04
C ALA A 50 4.19 1.58 1.76
N ARG A 51 4.71 1.09 0.63
CA ARG A 51 4.60 1.76 -0.69
C ARG A 51 3.16 1.87 -1.14
N TYR A 52 2.38 0.80 -0.97
CA TYR A 52 0.95 0.82 -1.30
C TYR A 52 0.19 1.87 -0.50
N ASN A 53 0.43 1.96 0.82
CA ASN A 53 -0.16 3.00 1.66
C ASN A 53 0.27 4.40 1.20
N HIS A 54 1.56 4.62 0.95
CA HIS A 54 2.06 5.92 0.49
C HIS A 54 1.45 6.34 -0.86
N GLY A 55 1.31 5.41 -1.81
CA GLY A 55 0.64 5.66 -3.08
C GLY A 55 -0.81 6.10 -2.91
N LYS A 56 -1.58 5.41 -2.05
CA LYS A 56 -2.95 5.83 -1.72
C LYS A 56 -2.98 7.20 -1.05
N GLU A 57 -2.18 7.41 -0.01
CA GLU A 57 -2.10 8.67 0.72
C GLU A 57 -1.81 9.84 -0.25
N LEU A 58 -0.83 9.69 -1.14
CA LEU A 58 -0.53 10.68 -2.17
C LEU A 58 -1.72 10.89 -3.12
N TYR A 59 -2.36 9.83 -3.60
CA TYR A 59 -3.54 9.93 -4.47
C TYR A 59 -4.69 10.72 -3.81
N PHE A 60 -5.01 10.42 -2.56
CA PHE A 60 -6.05 11.13 -1.81
C PHE A 60 -5.68 12.59 -1.58
N ARG A 61 -4.40 12.89 -1.29
CA ARG A 61 -3.93 14.27 -1.16
C ARG A 61 -4.09 15.05 -2.47
N LEU A 62 -3.77 14.45 -3.61
CA LEU A 62 -3.83 15.11 -4.91
C LEU A 62 -5.26 15.32 -5.41
N HIS A 63 -6.18 14.39 -5.11
CA HIS A 63 -7.49 14.35 -5.78
C HIS A 63 -8.70 14.57 -4.87
N HIS A 64 -8.54 14.47 -3.56
CA HIS A 64 -9.62 14.50 -2.57
C HIS A 64 -9.39 15.50 -1.41
N GLY A 65 -8.23 16.17 -1.37
CA GLY A 65 -7.92 17.21 -0.39
C GLY A 65 -7.37 16.68 0.94
N TRP A 66 -7.05 17.61 1.84
CA TRP A 66 -6.29 17.32 3.06
C TRP A 66 -7.05 16.44 4.06
N ALA A 67 -8.37 16.62 4.21
CA ALA A 67 -9.17 15.84 5.15
C ALA A 67 -9.25 14.36 4.75
N ALA A 68 -9.46 14.09 3.45
CA ALA A 68 -9.47 12.74 2.92
C ALA A 68 -8.08 12.08 2.99
N TRP A 69 -7.01 12.85 2.74
CA TRP A 69 -5.64 12.39 2.97
C TRP A 69 -5.40 12.00 4.43
N ALA A 70 -5.76 12.87 5.39
CA ALA A 70 -5.58 12.61 6.81
C ALA A 70 -6.37 11.38 7.27
N LEU A 71 -7.61 11.22 6.78
CA LEU A 71 -8.41 10.04 7.05
C LEU A 71 -7.76 8.77 6.48
N CYS A 72 -7.29 8.81 5.23
CA CYS A 72 -6.59 7.68 4.60
C CYS A 72 -5.37 7.26 5.43
N LEU A 73 -4.56 8.23 5.85
CA LEU A 73 -3.38 8.01 6.69
C LEU A 73 -3.77 7.37 8.03
N VAL A 74 -4.76 7.91 8.73
CA VAL A 74 -5.23 7.37 10.01
C VAL A 74 -5.71 5.93 9.85
N LEU A 75 -6.52 5.64 8.82
CA LEU A 75 -7.00 4.29 8.55
C LEU A 75 -5.87 3.31 8.23
N ASP A 76 -4.86 3.73 7.47
CA ASP A 76 -3.71 2.90 7.16
C ASP A 76 -2.86 2.58 8.40
N ARG A 77 -2.69 3.56 9.31
CA ARG A 77 -1.98 3.38 10.59
C ARG A 77 -2.78 2.51 11.56
N LEU A 78 -4.08 2.75 11.70
CA LEU A 78 -4.96 1.92 12.53
C LEU A 78 -5.02 0.48 12.02
N GLY A 79 -5.09 0.28 10.71
CA GLY A 79 -5.04 -1.05 10.12
C GLY A 79 -3.72 -1.77 10.39
N ALA A 80 -2.59 -1.07 10.31
CA ALA A 80 -1.28 -1.63 10.66
C ALA A 80 -1.19 -1.98 12.15
N LEU A 81 -1.65 -1.09 13.03
CA LEU A 81 -1.70 -1.30 14.48
C LEU A 81 -2.59 -2.50 14.85
N LEU A 82 -3.80 -2.58 14.29
CA LEU A 82 -4.71 -3.69 14.53
C LEU A 82 -4.04 -5.03 14.17
N ARG A 83 -3.42 -5.12 13.00
CA ARG A 83 -2.73 -6.34 12.57
C ARG A 83 -1.51 -6.64 13.43
N LEU A 84 -0.76 -5.63 13.87
CA LEU A 84 0.34 -5.81 14.82
C LEU A 84 -0.17 -6.42 16.14
N VAL A 85 -1.26 -5.88 16.70
CA VAL A 85 -1.87 -6.39 17.93
C VAL A 85 -2.36 -7.81 17.75
N VAL A 86 -3.15 -8.08 16.70
CA VAL A 86 -3.69 -9.41 16.39
C VAL A 86 -2.56 -10.43 16.24
N TRP A 87 -1.52 -10.14 15.46
CA TRP A 87 -0.39 -11.07 15.30
C TRP A 87 0.42 -11.26 16.57
N SER A 88 0.54 -10.23 17.41
CA SER A 88 1.20 -10.33 18.71
C SER A 88 0.41 -11.23 19.65
N LEU A 89 -0.91 -11.06 19.73
CA LEU A 89 -1.79 -11.92 20.53
C LEU A 89 -1.75 -13.37 20.06
N ILE A 90 -1.81 -13.62 18.74
CA ILE A 90 -1.68 -14.97 18.17
C ILE A 90 -0.31 -15.57 18.53
N ALA A 91 0.77 -14.79 18.44
CA ALA A 91 2.12 -15.25 18.78
C ALA A 91 2.27 -15.60 20.26
N LEU A 92 1.61 -14.85 21.16
CA LEU A 92 1.58 -15.15 22.59
C LEU A 92 0.74 -16.39 22.89
N ALA A 93 -0.45 -16.54 22.28
CA ALA A 93 -1.36 -17.65 22.54
C ALA A 93 -0.90 -18.99 21.95
N SER A 94 -0.17 -18.98 20.84
CA SER A 94 0.23 -20.19 20.10
C SER A 94 1.75 -20.43 20.03
N GLY A 95 2.54 -19.62 20.74
CA GLY A 95 4.00 -19.63 20.75
C GLY A 95 4.64 -18.85 19.59
N LEU A 96 5.88 -18.39 19.76
CA LEU A 96 6.59 -17.50 18.84
C LEU A 96 7.33 -18.23 17.70
N ARG A 97 6.59 -18.91 16.80
CA ARG A 97 7.17 -19.48 15.56
C ARG A 97 7.68 -18.38 14.62
N GLN A 98 8.66 -18.73 13.79
CA GLN A 98 9.33 -17.80 12.87
C GLN A 98 8.35 -17.06 11.95
N GLU A 99 7.35 -17.75 11.41
CA GLU A 99 6.30 -17.15 10.59
C GLU A 99 5.54 -16.04 11.32
N ARG A 100 5.11 -16.28 12.56
CA ARG A 100 4.39 -15.28 13.36
C ARG A 100 5.28 -14.11 13.76
N ARG A 101 6.53 -14.39 14.14
CA ARG A 101 7.54 -13.34 14.38
C ARG A 101 7.70 -12.45 13.14
N SER A 102 7.72 -13.04 11.95
CA SER A 102 7.82 -12.28 10.70
C SER A 102 6.61 -11.38 10.46
N GLN A 103 5.39 -11.81 10.81
CA GLN A 103 4.18 -10.99 10.69
C GLN A 103 4.15 -9.83 11.68
N VAL A 104 4.53 -10.09 12.95
CA VAL A 104 4.69 -9.03 13.97
C VAL A 104 5.71 -8.00 13.51
N ALA A 105 6.89 -8.44 13.06
CA ALA A 105 7.94 -7.55 12.56
C ALA A 105 7.49 -6.78 11.30
N LEU A 106 6.75 -7.41 10.39
CA LEU A 106 6.20 -6.78 9.19
C LEU A 106 5.31 -5.59 9.57
N PHE A 107 4.29 -5.81 10.41
CA PHE A 107 3.36 -4.74 10.74
C PHE A 107 3.93 -3.69 11.68
N ALA A 108 4.90 -4.05 12.54
CA ALA A 108 5.68 -3.07 13.30
C ALA A 108 6.45 -2.12 12.36
N ARG A 109 7.09 -2.64 11.31
CA ARG A 109 7.79 -1.82 10.30
C ARG A 109 6.84 -1.00 9.45
N VAL A 110 5.68 -1.53 9.07
CA VAL A 110 4.65 -0.76 8.33
C VAL A 110 4.13 0.38 9.19
N LEU A 111 3.86 0.16 10.47
CA LEU A 111 3.39 1.20 11.39
C LEU A 111 4.44 2.30 11.58
N ALA A 112 5.71 1.92 11.71
CA ALA A 112 6.85 2.82 11.86
C ALA A 112 7.34 3.45 10.52
N ALA A 113 6.76 3.06 9.38
CA ALA A 113 7.18 3.58 8.09
C ALA A 113 6.98 5.11 8.03
N PRO A 114 7.95 5.89 7.53
CA PRO A 114 7.81 7.33 7.44
C PRO A 114 6.62 7.70 6.55
N ILE A 115 5.90 8.76 6.93
CA ILE A 115 4.81 9.32 6.12
C ILE A 115 5.39 10.03 4.88
N PHE A 116 6.54 10.69 5.04
CA PHE A 116 7.23 11.42 3.98
C PHE A 116 8.66 10.92 3.80
N GLY A 117 9.13 10.91 2.55
CA GLY A 117 10.50 10.52 2.22
C GLY A 117 10.68 9.03 1.93
N PRO A 118 11.90 8.62 1.55
CA PRO A 118 12.16 7.26 1.10
C PRO A 118 12.09 6.24 2.24
N LEU A 119 11.57 5.05 1.94
CA LEU A 119 11.67 3.88 2.82
C LEU A 119 13.14 3.41 2.84
N LYS A 120 13.86 3.68 3.93
CA LYS A 120 15.24 3.21 4.11
C LYS A 120 15.32 1.68 4.21
#